data_AF-A0A938MGC6-F1
#
_entry.id   AF-A0A938MGC6-F1
#
_cell.length_a   1.000
_cell.length_b   1.000
_cell.length_c   1.000
_cell.angle_alpha   90.00
_cell.angle_beta   90.00
_cell.angle_gamma   90.00
#
_symmetry.space_group_name_H-M   'P 1'
#
loop_
_entity.id
_entity.type
_entity.pdbx_description
1 polymer ?
#
loop_
_entity_poly.entity_id
_entity_poly.type
_entity_poly.pdbx_seq_one_letter_code
_entity_poly.pdbx_strand_id
1 'polypeptide(L)'
;MADKTTLEQVEQLAARLPLRERRQLLGRQSEQLRGAVSRRAAVGRGRCERHASAILRECDHAAAPFTRKTDSAETLRRIRDQRHRQICQSES
;
A
#
# COMPACT_ATOMS: atom_id res chain seq x y z
N MET A 1 -15.49 26.29 -26.95
CA MET A 1 -14.27 26.33 -27.78
C MET A 1 -13.12 26.63 -26.84
N ALA A 2 -12.32 25.64 -26.46
CA ALA A 2 -11.17 25.87 -25.58
C ALA A 2 -10.05 26.45 -26.46
N ASP A 3 -9.75 27.73 -26.29
CA ASP A 3 -8.67 28.40 -26.99
C ASP A 3 -7.37 27.67 -26.66
N LYS A 4 -6.88 26.89 -27.62
CA LYS A 4 -5.60 26.19 -27.52
C LYS A 4 -4.50 27.23 -27.65
N THR A 5 -4.22 27.93 -26.56
CA THR A 5 -3.00 28.74 -26.44
C THR A 5 -1.81 27.80 -26.53
N THR A 6 -0.99 27.96 -27.56
CA THR A 6 0.24 27.17 -27.71
C THR A 6 1.27 27.63 -26.68
N LEU A 7 2.16 26.72 -26.28
CA LEU A 7 3.20 27.01 -25.27
C LEU A 7 4.05 28.23 -25.69
N GLU A 8 4.34 28.35 -26.99
CA GLU A 8 5.08 29.45 -27.58
C GLU A 8 4.39 30.82 -27.37
N GLN A 9 3.06 30.89 -27.46
CA GLN A 9 2.32 32.13 -27.21
C GLN A 9 2.42 32.56 -25.74
N VAL A 10 2.42 31.59 -24.83
CA VAL A 10 2.60 31.83 -23.39
C VAL A 10 4.01 32.31 -23.10
N GLU A 11 5.03 31.75 -23.76
CA GLU A 11 6.42 32.18 -23.63
C GLU A 11 6.65 33.60 -24.15
N GLN A 12 6.05 33.95 -25.29
CA GLN A 12 6.12 35.31 -25.85
C GLN A 12 5.44 36.33 -24.93
N LEU A 13 4.30 36.00 -24.34
CA LEU A 13 3.64 36.86 -23.35
C LEU A 13 4.47 36.97 -22.06
N ALA A 14 5.08 35.88 -21.60
CA ALA A 14 5.96 35.87 -20.44
C ALA A 14 7.23 36.69 -20.66
N ALA A 15 7.73 36.78 -21.90
CA ALA A 15 8.87 37.61 -22.26
C ALA A 15 8.57 39.12 -22.23
N ARG A 16 7.30 39.51 -22.37
CA ARG A 16 6.87 40.92 -22.32
C ARG A 16 6.64 41.46 -20.91
N LEU A 17 6.65 40.59 -19.89
CA LEU A 17 6.41 40.98 -18.51
C LEU A 17 7.68 41.51 -17.83
N PRO A 18 7.56 42.54 -16.97
CA PRO A 18 8.67 42.98 -16.14
C PRO A 18 9.14 41.87 -15.19
N LEU A 19 10.44 41.88 -14.89
CA LEU A 19 11.16 40.77 -14.26
C LEU A 19 10.56 40.33 -12.90
N ARG A 20 9.96 41.27 -12.16
CA ARG A 20 9.29 41.03 -10.88
C ARG A 20 8.00 40.21 -11.02
N GLU A 21 7.18 40.53 -12.02
CA GLU A 21 5.93 39.84 -12.30
C GLU A 21 6.19 38.43 -12.85
N ARG A 22 7.24 38.29 -13.69
CA ARG A 22 7.69 36.99 -14.20
C ARG A 22 8.12 36.05 -13.06
N ARG A 23 8.84 36.57 -12.05
CA ARG A 23 9.19 35.79 -10.85
C ARG A 23 7.99 35.38 -10.01
N GLN A 24 7.01 36.27 -9.82
CA GLN A 24 5.78 35.94 -9.08
C GLN A 24 4.95 34.87 -9.81
N LEU A 25 4.83 34.95 -11.13
CA LEU A 25 4.17 33.93 -11.94
C LEU A 25 4.85 32.56 -11.81
N LEU A 26 6.17 32.51 -11.92
CA LEU A 26 6.94 31.28 -11.71
C LEU A 26 6.74 30.71 -10.31
N GLY A 27 6.71 31.56 -9.28
CA GLY A 27 6.44 31.14 -7.90
C GLY A 27 5.06 30.49 -7.76
N ARG A 28 4.01 31.13 -8.29
CA ARG A 28 2.65 30.58 -8.26
C ARG A 28 2.52 29.28 -9.05
N GLN A 29 3.14 29.19 -10.23
CA GLN A 29 3.14 27.98 -11.04
C GLN A 29 3.89 26.84 -10.33
N SER A 30 5.01 27.14 -9.68
CA SER A 30 5.77 26.17 -8.90
C SER A 30 4.95 25.60 -7.74
N GLU A 31 4.25 26.45 -6.99
CA GLU A 31 3.36 26.00 -5.91
C GLU A 31 2.18 25.17 -6.42
N GLN A 32 1.56 25.58 -7.53
CA GLN A 32 0.47 24.82 -8.14
C GLN A 32 0.93 23.44 -8.62
N LEU A 33 2.09 23.36 -9.28
CA LEU A 33 2.69 22.11 -9.73
C LEU A 33 3.08 21.24 -8.55
N ARG A 34 3.69 21.82 -7.51
CA ARG A 34 4.04 21.10 -6.28
C ARG A 34 2.81 20.50 -5.62
N GLY A 35 1.73 21.28 -5.49
CA GLY A 35 0.45 20.80 -4.96
C GLY A 35 -0.21 19.72 -5.83
N ALA A 36 -0.11 19.82 -7.15
CA ALA A 36 -0.62 18.81 -8.08
C ALA A 36 0.16 17.48 -7.97
N VAL A 37 1.49 17.54 -7.89
CA VAL A 37 2.36 16.37 -7.73
C VAL A 37 2.11 15.69 -6.38
N SER A 38 2.02 16.46 -5.29
CA SER A 38 1.71 15.93 -3.95
C SER A 38 0.35 15.25 -3.89
N ARG A 39 -0.69 15.84 -4.50
CA ARG A 39 -2.02 15.23 -4.58
C ARG A 39 -2.00 13.93 -5.39
N ARG A 40 -1.33 13.92 -6.54
CA ARG A 40 -1.19 12.71 -7.37
C ARG A 40 -0.45 11.60 -6.62
N ALA A 41 0.60 11.95 -5.87
CA ALA A 41 1.32 11.01 -5.02
C ALA A 41 0.45 10.46 -3.88
N ALA A 42 -0.39 11.30 -3.25
CA ALA A 42 -1.32 10.88 -2.21
C ALA A 42 -2.38 9.90 -2.74
N VAL A 43 -2.95 10.16 -3.93
CA VAL A 43 -3.89 9.24 -4.58
C VAL A 43 -3.21 7.90 -4.91
N GLY A 44 -1.96 7.93 -5.37
CA GLY A 44 -1.16 6.72 -5.63
C GLY A 44 -0.95 5.88 -4.36
N ARG A 45 -0.55 6.52 -3.24
CA ARG A 45 -0.35 5.84 -1.95
C ARG A 45 -1.65 5.24 -1.42
N GLY A 46 -2.75 5.99 -1.43
CA GLY A 46 -4.03 5.48 -0.96
C GLY A 46 -4.57 4.31 -1.78
N ARG A 47 -4.24 4.23 -3.08
CA ARG A 47 -4.57 3.06 -3.92
C ARG A 47 -3.71 1.85 -3.57
N CYS A 48 -2.41 2.04 -3.35
CA CYS A 48 -1.50 0.97 -2.94
C CYS A 48 -1.86 0.39 -1.56
N GLU A 49 -2.18 1.23 -0.58
CA GLU A 49 -2.58 0.79 0.78
C GLU A 49 -3.86 -0.05 0.75
N ARG A 50 -4.86 0.36 -0.03
CA ARG A 50 -6.10 -0.44 -0.19
C ARG A 50 -5.81 -1.79 -0.81
N HIS A 51 -4.90 -1.84 -1.80
CA HIS A 51 -4.56 -3.09 -2.46
C HIS A 51 -3.77 -4.03 -1.54
N ALA A 52 -2.79 -3.50 -0.80
CA ALA A 52 -2.05 -4.26 0.20
C ALA A 52 -2.98 -4.80 1.30
N SER A 53 -3.94 -3.98 1.76
CA SER A 53 -4.92 -4.40 2.77
C SER A 53 -5.84 -5.50 2.27
N ALA A 54 -6.21 -5.50 0.99
CA ALA A 54 -7.01 -6.56 0.38
C ALA A 54 -6.25 -7.89 0.34
N ILE A 55 -4.98 -7.84 -0.10
CA ILE A 55 -4.11 -9.03 -0.16
C ILE A 55 -3.92 -9.63 1.25
N LEU A 56 -3.64 -8.79 2.25
CA LEU A 56 -3.48 -9.26 3.63
C LEU A 56 -4.74 -9.94 4.15
N ARG A 57 -5.93 -9.40 3.88
CA ARG A 57 -7.21 -10.03 4.25
C ARG A 57 -7.43 -11.37 3.58
N GLU A 58 -7.05 -11.51 2.31
CA GLU A 58 -7.11 -12.79 1.60
C GLU A 58 -6.16 -13.81 2.23
N CYS A 59 -4.94 -13.40 2.58
CA CYS A 59 -3.99 -14.24 3.31
C CYS A 59 -4.54 -14.67 4.67
N ASP A 60 -5.12 -13.74 5.45
CA ASP A 60 -5.71 -14.04 6.75
C ASP A 60 -6.88 -15.03 6.63
N HIS A 61 -7.73 -14.86 5.61
CA HIS A 61 -8.83 -15.78 5.34
C HIS A 61 -8.33 -17.18 4.96
N ALA A 62 -7.29 -17.25 4.12
CA ALA A 62 -6.64 -18.50 3.75
C ALA A 62 -5.94 -19.17 4.96
N ALA A 63 -5.44 -18.38 5.92
CA ALA A 63 -4.79 -18.86 7.14
C ALA A 63 -5.77 -19.29 8.25
N ALA A 64 -6.99 -18.76 8.27
CA ALA A 64 -8.05 -19.10 9.23
C ALA A 64 -8.35 -20.61 9.39
N PRO A 65 -8.37 -21.44 8.34
CA PRO A 65 -8.54 -22.89 8.50
C PRO A 65 -7.32 -23.59 9.10
N PHE A 66 -6.12 -23.02 9.02
CA PHE A 66 -4.89 -23.61 9.56
C PHE A 66 -4.67 -23.26 11.03
N THR A 67 -5.12 -22.08 11.47
CA THR A 67 -5.02 -21.66 12.88
C THR A 67 -5.88 -22.48 13.85
N ARG A 68 -6.89 -23.21 13.35
CA ARG A 68 -7.77 -24.08 14.16
C ARG A 68 -7.45 -25.58 14.07
N LYS A 69 -6.61 -26.03 13.14
CA LYS A 69 -6.50 -27.46 12.77
C LYS A 69 -5.31 -28.21 13.34
N THR A 70 -4.36 -27.55 13.97
CA THR A 70 -3.19 -28.23 14.53
C THR A 70 -2.80 -27.63 15.86
N ASP A 71 -3.48 -28.06 16.93
CA ASP A 71 -2.81 -28.13 18.22
C ASP A 71 -1.83 -29.31 18.16
N SER A 72 -0.69 -29.05 17.53
CA SER A 72 0.41 -29.99 17.38
C SER A 72 0.87 -30.49 18.75
N ALA A 73 0.73 -29.65 19.79
CA ALA A 73 1.09 -30.02 21.15
C ALA A 73 0.09 -31.02 21.75
N GLU A 74 -1.22 -30.84 21.56
CA GLU A 74 -2.22 -31.81 21.98
C GLU A 74 -2.06 -33.16 21.26
N THR A 75 -1.77 -33.12 19.95
CA THR A 75 -1.52 -34.32 19.14
C THR A 75 -0.30 -35.10 19.67
N LEU A 76 0.78 -34.41 20.01
CA LEU A 76 1.99 -35.03 20.58
C LEU A 76 1.75 -35.60 21.98
N ARG A 77 0.93 -34.95 22.82
CA ARG A 77 0.53 -35.48 24.14
C ARG A 77 -0.23 -36.80 24.00
N ARG A 78 -1.21 -36.88 23.09
CA ARG A 78 -1.99 -38.10 22.83
C ARG A 78 -1.10 -39.27 22.37
N ILE A 79 -0.16 -39.00 21.46
CA ILE A 79 0.79 -40.03 20.99
C ILE A 79 1.68 -40.53 22.15
N ARG A 80 2.16 -39.62 23.00
CA ARG A 80 2.99 -39.98 24.17
C ARG A 80 2.22 -40.88 25.15
N ASP A 81 1.00 -40.49 25.49
CA ASP A 81 0.17 -41.22 26.45
C ASP A 81 -0.21 -42.61 25.90
N GLN A 82 -0.48 -42.71 24.60
CA GLN A 82 -0.75 -43.99 23.94
C GLN A 82 0.47 -44.93 23.99
N ARG A 83 1.68 -44.43 23.71
CA ARG A 83 2.90 -45.24 23.81
C ARG A 83 3.19 -45.67 25.23
N HIS A 84 2.98 -44.79 26.21
CA HIS A 84 3.18 -45.12 27.61
C HIS A 84 2.25 -46.24 28.07
N ARG A 85 0.96 -46.19 27.68
CA ARG A 85 0.01 -47.28 27.94
C ARG A 85 0.41 -48.60 27.29
N GLN A 86 0.89 -48.57 26.05
CA GLN A 86 1.35 -49.78 25.36
C GLN A 86 2.55 -50.43 26.07
N ILE A 87 3.51 -49.63 26.54
CA ILE A 87 4.69 -50.12 27.26
C ILE A 87 4.27 -50.72 28.60
N CYS A 88 3.47 -50.02 29.39
CA CYS A 88 3.02 -50.53 30.70
C CYS A 88 2.12 -51.77 30.59
N GLN A 89 1.38 -51.94 29.50
CA GLN A 89 0.57 -53.14 29.23
C GLN A 89 1.40 -54.32 28.71
N SER A 90 2.57 -54.08 28.11
CA SER A 90 3.49 -55.14 27.67
C SER A 90 4.43 -55.64 28.78
N GLU A 91 4.48 -54.96 29.91
CA GLU A 91 5.29 -55.30 31.10
C GLU A 91 4.47 -55.98 32.22
N SER A 92 3.18 -56.29 31.97
CA SER A 92 2.29 -57.07 32.84
C SER A 92 1.98 -58.43 32.22
#